data_AF-A0A836HZZ1-F1
#
_entry.id   AF-A0A836HZZ1-F1
#
_cell.length_a   1.000
_cell.length_b   1.000
_cell.length_c   1.000
_cell.angle_alpha   90.00
_cell.angle_beta   90.00
_cell.angle_gamma   90.00
#
_symmetry.space_group_name_H-M   'P 1'
#
loop_
_entity.id
_entity.type
_entity.pdbx_description
1 polymer ?
#
loop_
_entity_poly.entity_id
_entity_poly.type
_entity_poly.pdbx_seq_one_letter_code
_entity_poly.pdbx_strand_id
1 'polypeptide(L)' 'MQNAKKREACYEARDTFHKCLDTLPEDPEKECGVQKKIFELSCPKSWVSYFEKQREREVILQLQVEQYKGR' A
#
# COMPACT_ATOMS: atom_id res chain seq x y z
N MET A 1 -13.25 -10.88 22.03
CA MET A 1 -12.69 -11.12 20.68
C MET A 1 -12.49 -9.78 19.96
N GLN A 2 -11.31 -9.15 20.07
CA GLN A 2 -11.03 -7.83 19.44
C GLN A 2 -10.06 -7.91 18.24
N ASN A 3 -9.60 -9.12 17.88
CA ASN A 3 -8.57 -9.31 16.85
C ASN A 3 -9.12 -9.31 15.41
N ALA A 4 -10.39 -9.66 15.20
CA ALA A 4 -10.97 -9.68 13.85
C ALA A 4 -11.23 -8.26 13.33
N LYS A 5 -11.90 -7.41 14.13
CA LYS A 5 -12.22 -6.01 13.77
C LYS A 5 -10.96 -5.15 13.55
N LYS A 6 -9.88 -5.39 14.30
CA LYS A 6 -8.60 -4.69 14.11
C LYS A 6 -7.92 -5.08 12.79
N ARG A 7 -8.07 -6.33 12.34
CA ARG A 7 -7.55 -6.77 11.04
C ARG A 7 -8.34 -6.20 9.87
N GLU A 8 -9.66 -6.14 10.01
CA GLU A 8 -10.55 -5.52 9.03
C GLU A 8 -10.20 -4.05 8.82
N ALA A 9 -10.11 -3.26 9.90
CA ALA A 9 -9.70 -1.86 9.85
C ALA A 9 -8.29 -1.67 9.23
N CYS A 10 -7.36 -2.59 9.50
CA CYS A 10 -6.04 -2.58 8.87
C CYS A 10 -6.11 -2.81 7.35
N TYR A 11 -6.92 -3.76 6.89
CA TYR A 11 -7.10 -4.00 5.45
C TYR A 11 -7.81 -2.85 4.76
N GLU A 12 -8.82 -2.24 5.39
CA GLU A 12 -9.50 -1.06 4.86
C GLU A 12 -8.53 0.14 4.72
N ALA A 13 -7.70 0.39 5.74
CA ALA A 13 -6.69 1.44 5.71
C ALA A 13 -5.64 1.18 4.62
N ARG A 14 -5.20 -0.08 4.48
CA ARG A 14 -4.29 -0.52 3.40
C ARG A 14 -4.90 -0.21 2.03
N ASP A 15 -6.13 -0.67 1.79
CA ASP A 15 -6.78 -0.53 0.50
C ASP A 15 -7.02 0.94 0.15
N THR A 16 -7.31 1.77 1.14
CA THR A 16 -7.46 3.22 0.96
C THR A 16 -6.13 3.88 0.59
N PHE A 17 -5.03 3.54 1.29
CA PHE A 17 -3.69 4.03 0.95
C PHE A 17 -3.24 3.56 -0.44
N HIS A 18 -3.48 2.29 -0.75
CA HIS A 18 -3.16 1.67 -2.03
C HIS A 18 -3.91 2.30 -3.19
N LYS A 19 -5.23 2.52 -3.06
CA LYS A 19 -6.03 3.23 -4.06
C LYS A 19 -5.52 4.65 -4.32
N CYS A 20 -5.06 5.33 -3.28
CA CYS A 20 -4.46 6.66 -3.42
C CYS A 20 -3.14 6.60 -4.21
N LEU A 21 -2.33 5.56 -4.03
CA LEU A 21 -1.11 5.39 -4.85
C LEU A 21 -1.42 5.01 -6.29
N ASP A 22 -2.49 4.24 -6.52
CA ASP A 22 -2.90 3.82 -7.86
C ASP A 22 -3.40 4.99 -8.73
N THR A 23 -3.74 6.16 -8.14
CA THR A 23 -4.03 7.38 -8.91
C THR A 23 -2.78 8.06 -9.48
N LEU A 24 -1.59 7.48 -9.24
CA LEU A 24 -0.29 8.03 -9.65
C LEU A 24 -0.15 9.51 -9.25
N PRO A 25 -0.29 9.83 -7.95
CA PRO A 25 -0.13 11.18 -7.45
C PRO A 25 1.27 11.72 -7.78
N GLU A 26 1.35 13.02 -8.07
CA GLU A 26 2.62 13.69 -8.38
C GLU A 26 3.49 13.77 -7.11
N ASP A 27 2.84 13.93 -5.95
CA ASP A 27 3.49 13.90 -4.64
C ASP A 27 2.77 12.92 -3.69
N PRO A 28 3.16 11.63 -3.67
CA PRO A 28 2.49 10.61 -2.87
C PRO A 28 2.57 10.86 -1.35
N GLU A 29 3.60 11.55 -0.88
CA GLU A 29 3.73 11.89 0.55
C GLU A 29 2.73 12.98 0.96
N LYS A 30 2.46 13.94 0.08
CA LYS A 30 1.48 15.01 0.32
C LYS A 30 0.06 14.56 0.06
N GLU A 31 -0.18 13.84 -1.03
CA GLU A 31 -1.52 13.44 -1.47
C GLU A 31 -2.03 12.20 -0.72
N CYS A 32 -1.14 11.24 -0.40
CA CYS A 32 -1.49 10.01 0.29
C CYS A 32 -0.92 9.91 1.72
N GLY A 33 -0.24 10.95 2.22
CA GLY A 33 0.39 10.95 3.55
C GLY A 33 -0.59 10.77 4.70
N VAL A 34 -1.83 11.25 4.55
CA VAL A 34 -2.88 11.04 5.56
C VAL A 34 -3.26 9.57 5.65
N GLN A 35 -3.51 8.95 4.50
CA GLN A 35 -3.87 7.54 4.35
C GLN A 35 -2.72 6.65 4.82
N LYS A 36 -1.46 7.03 4.51
CA LYS A 36 -0.26 6.35 5.01
C LYS A 36 -0.21 6.33 6.55
N LYS A 37 -0.43 7.48 7.19
CA LYS A 37 -0.47 7.57 8.66
C LYS A 37 -1.61 6.73 9.25
N ILE A 38 -2.79 6.75 8.64
CA ILE A 38 -3.94 5.93 9.08
C ILE A 38 -3.60 4.45 8.96
N PHE A 39 -2.95 4.04 7.87
CA PHE A 39 -2.49 2.68 7.65
C PHE A 39 -1.46 2.23 8.69
N GLU A 40 -0.45 3.06 8.98
CA GLU A 40 0.56 2.78 10.01
C GLU A 40 -0.01 2.69 11.43
N LEU A 41 -1.07 3.46 11.72
CA LEU A 41 -1.75 3.43 13.02
C LEU A 41 -2.75 2.26 13.16
N SER A 42 -3.39 1.88 12.06
CA SER A 42 -4.43 0.84 12.05
C SER A 42 -3.83 -0.57 11.96
N CYS A 43 -2.65 -0.70 11.36
CA CYS A 43 -1.96 -1.97 11.16
C CYS A 43 -0.80 -2.18 12.14
N PRO A 44 -0.54 -3.44 12.56
CA PRO A 44 0.72 -3.78 13.21
C PRO A 44 1.91 -3.45 12.30
N LYS A 45 3.01 -2.95 12.88
CA LYS A 45 4.23 -2.59 12.12
C LYS A 45 4.77 -3.74 11.25
N SER A 46 4.66 -4.98 11.72
CA SER A 46 5.08 -6.16 10.93
C SER A 46 4.26 -6.35 9.65
N TRP A 47 2.98 -5.99 9.69
CA TRP A 47 2.10 -6.03 8.51
C TRP A 47 2.37 -4.87 7.57
N VAL A 48 2.58 -3.66 8.11
CA VAL A 48 2.96 -2.48 7.32
C VAL A 48 4.20 -2.78 6.49
N SER A 49 5.30 -3.21 7.13
CA SER A 49 6.54 -3.52 6.41
C SER A 49 6.41 -4.67 5.41
N TYR A 50 5.52 -5.63 5.66
CA TYR A 50 5.23 -6.69 4.70
C TYR A 50 4.50 -6.15 3.46
N PHE A 51 3.46 -5.34 3.64
CA PHE A 51 2.69 -4.78 2.54
C PHE A 51 3.48 -3.77 1.71
N GLU A 52 4.32 -2.95 2.34
CA GLU A 52 5.22 -2.03 1.62
C GLU A 52 6.18 -2.80 0.69
N LYS A 53 6.84 -3.85 1.21
CA LYS A 53 7.71 -4.72 0.42
C LYS A 53 6.95 -5.45 -0.69
N GLN A 54 5.71 -5.86 -0.43
CA GLN A 54 4.88 -6.50 -1.44
C GLN A 54 4.60 -5.51 -2.59
N ARG A 55 4.16 -4.29 -2.27
CA ARG A 55 3.89 -3.26 -3.29
C ARG A 55 5.13 -2.92 -4.11
N GLU A 56 6.29 -2.77 -3.46
CA GLU A 56 7.56 -2.55 -4.16
C GLU A 56 7.85 -3.67 -5.17
N ARG A 57 7.69 -4.94 -4.77
CA ARG A 57 7.86 -6.09 -5.67
C ARG A 57 6.87 -6.07 -6.83
N GLU A 58 5.59 -5.83 -6.54
CA GLU A 58 4.55 -5.78 -7.58
C GLU A 58 4.87 -4.70 -8.62
N VAL A 59 5.28 -3.50 -8.19
CA VAL A 59 5.68 -2.41 -9.08
C VAL A 59 6.91 -2.79 -9.92
N ILE A 60 7.94 -3.38 -9.29
CA ILE A 60 9.14 -3.84 -10.02
C ILE A 60 8.78 -4.89 -11.06
N LEU A 61 7.93 -5.86 -10.71
CA LEU A 61 7.46 -6.89 -11.62
C LEU A 61 6.66 -6.29 -12.78
N GLN A 62 5.80 -5.31 -12.52
CA GLN A 62 5.06 -4.59 -13.57
C GLN A 62 6.01 -3.89 -14.55
N LEU A 63 7.00 -3.15 -14.04
CA LEU A 63 8.01 -2.49 -14.88
C LEU A 63 8.83 -3.49 -15.72
N GLN A 64 9.18 -4.65 -15.15
CA GLN A 64 9.87 -5.71 -15.88
C GLN A 64 8.99 -6.32 -17.00
N VAL A 65 7.70 -6.53 -16.72
CA VAL A 65 6.74 -7.02 -17.71
C VAL A 65 6.57 -6.01 -18.85
N GLU A 66 6.47 -4.72 -18.53
CA GLU A 66 6.41 -3.64 -19.53
C GLU A 66 7.68 -3.58 -20.38
N GLN A 67 8.86 -3.70 -19.75
CA GLN A 67 10.14 -3.74 -20.44
C GLN A 67 10.25 -4.95 -21.37
N TYR A 68 9.74 -6.12 -20.97
CA TYR A 68 9.74 -7.32 -21.80
C TYR A 68 8.76 -7.19 -22.98
N LYS A 69 7.57 -6.61 -22.78
CA LYS A 69 6.60 -6.37 -23.85
C LYS A 69 7.07 -5.35 -24.90
N GLY A 70 7.97 -4.44 -24.51
CA GLY A 70 8.55 -3.44 -25.41
C GLY A 70 9.77 -3.93 -26.21
N ARG A 71 10.22 -5.18 -26.03
CA ARG A 71 11.25 -5.85 -26.82
C ARG A 71 10.64 -6.83 -27.81
#